data_AF-G0LNA6-F1
#
_entry.id   AF-G0LNA6-F1
#
_cell.length_a   1.000
_cell.length_b   1.000
_cell.length_c   1.000
_cell.angle_alpha   90.00
_cell.angle_beta   90.00
_cell.angle_gamma   90.00
#
_symmetry.space_group_name_H-M   'P 1'
#
loop_
_entity.id
_entity.type
_entity.pdbx_description
1 polymer ?
#
loop_
_entity_poly.entity_id
_entity_poly.type
_entity_poly.pdbx_seq_one_letter_code
_entity_poly.pdbx_strand_id
1 'polypeptide(L)'
;MVKYDPKEDESLWPENGYAVIEMDEFKHPSNDDHMVMLGQFDDANDVVIPVKKTGYTYYVHSSEMEGWARDQWEGEGEGEEEDDDY
;
A
#
# COMPACT_ATOMS: atom_id res chain seq x y z
N MET A 1 1.64 4.81 -21.64
CA MET A 1 0.87 4.57 -20.41
C MET A 1 1.41 5.51 -19.36
N VAL A 2 0.58 6.43 -18.86
CA VAL A 2 0.92 7.19 -17.65
C VAL A 2 0.89 6.16 -16.52
N LYS A 3 2.04 5.85 -15.94
CA LYS A 3 2.08 5.09 -14.69
C LYS A 3 1.70 6.08 -13.62
N TYR A 4 0.51 5.94 -13.06
CA TYR A 4 0.10 6.69 -11.90
C TYR A 4 0.82 6.05 -10.70
N ASP A 5 1.54 6.85 -9.91
CA ASP A 5 2.17 6.38 -8.68
C ASP A 5 1.26 6.76 -7.49
N PRO A 6 0.81 5.81 -6.65
CA PRO A 6 0.00 6.14 -5.47
C PRO A 6 0.66 7.18 -4.55
N LYS A 7 1.99 7.30 -4.58
CA LYS A 7 2.73 8.28 -3.78
C LYS A 7 2.53 9.71 -4.24
N GLU A 8 2.09 9.94 -5.48
CA GLU A 8 1.83 11.27 -6.02
C GLU A 8 0.46 11.84 -5.60
N ASP A 9 -0.44 11.01 -5.05
CA ASP A 9 -1.75 11.46 -4.59
C ASP A 9 -1.75 11.74 -3.09
N GLU A 10 -1.75 13.03 -2.72
CA GLU A 10 -1.81 13.49 -1.32
C GLU A 10 -3.04 12.95 -0.57
N SER A 11 -4.13 12.62 -1.26
CA SER A 11 -5.36 12.11 -0.61
C SER A 11 -5.25 10.64 -0.16
N LEU A 12 -4.22 9.93 -0.63
CA LEU A 12 -3.97 8.53 -0.26
C LEU A 12 -3.07 8.40 0.98
N TRP A 13 -2.62 9.51 1.54
CA TRP A 13 -1.80 9.53 2.75
C TRP A 13 -2.71 9.73 3.98
N PRO A 14 -2.59 8.87 5.01
CA PRO A 14 -3.34 9.07 6.23
C PRO A 14 -2.80 10.29 6.99
N GLU A 15 -3.68 10.99 7.72
CA GLU A 15 -3.24 12.08 8.61
C GLU A 15 -2.44 11.53 9.81
N ASN A 16 -2.75 10.32 10.27
CA ASN A 16 -2.04 9.62 11.33
C ASN A 16 -2.05 8.09 11.07
N GLY A 17 -1.00 7.40 11.50
CA GLY A 17 -0.93 5.94 11.43
C GLY A 17 -0.71 5.43 10.00
N TYR A 18 -1.56 4.53 9.54
CA TYR A 18 -1.42 3.78 8.29
C TYR A 18 -2.73 3.76 7.49
N ALA A 19 -2.64 3.82 6.17
CA ALA A 19 -3.76 3.68 5.24
C ALA A 19 -3.52 2.49 4.31
N VAL A 20 -4.57 1.72 4.03
CA VAL A 20 -4.54 0.66 3.01
C VAL A 20 -5.20 1.19 1.75
N ILE A 21 -4.49 1.08 0.63
CA ILE A 21 -4.92 1.54 -0.68
C ILE A 21 -5.11 0.33 -1.60
N GLU A 22 -6.20 0.30 -2.34
CA GLU A 22 -6.46 -0.66 -3.40
C GLU A 22 -6.36 0.04 -4.76
N MET A 23 -5.55 -0.50 -5.65
CA MET A 23 -5.38 -0.06 -7.03
C MET A 23 -5.99 -1.09 -7.97
N ASP A 24 -6.93 -0.67 -8.83
CA ASP A 24 -7.55 -1.49 -9.86
C ASP A 24 -6.80 -1.33 -11.19
N GLU A 25 -6.02 -2.34 -11.57
CA GLU A 25 -5.20 -2.35 -12.78
C GLU A 25 -6.01 -2.40 -14.08
N PHE A 26 -7.31 -2.74 -14.01
CA PHE A 26 -8.19 -2.73 -15.17
C PHE A 26 -8.77 -1.35 -15.46
N LYS A 27 -8.73 -0.43 -14.48
CA LYS A 27 -9.20 0.95 -14.67
C LYS A 27 -8.10 1.83 -15.22
N HIS A 28 -8.51 2.81 -16.03
CA HIS A 28 -7.59 3.83 -16.53
C HIS A 28 -7.14 4.74 -15.36
N PRO A 29 -5.87 5.17 -15.29
CA PRO A 29 -5.35 6.03 -14.22
C PRO A 29 -5.99 7.42 -14.11
N SER A 30 -6.89 7.77 -15.03
CA SER A 30 -7.65 9.02 -14.99
C SER A 30 -9.05 8.82 -14.39
N ASN A 31 -9.37 7.60 -13.95
CA ASN A 31 -10.61 7.28 -13.25
C ASN A 31 -10.38 7.48 -11.75
N ASP A 32 -11.25 8.23 -11.08
CA ASP A 32 -11.17 8.47 -9.64
C ASP A 32 -11.25 7.16 -8.84
N ASP A 33 -11.92 6.12 -9.37
CA ASP A 33 -11.99 4.80 -8.73
C ASP A 33 -10.80 3.88 -9.10
N HIS A 34 -9.77 4.40 -9.76
CA HIS A 34 -8.56 3.62 -10.08
C HIS A 34 -7.78 3.27 -8.82
N MET A 35 -7.76 4.16 -7.83
CA MET A 35 -7.16 3.93 -6.53
C MET A 35 -8.08 4.43 -5.44
N VAL A 36 -8.29 3.59 -4.43
CA VAL A 36 -9.19 3.91 -3.33
C VAL A 36 -8.55 3.54 -2.00
N MET A 37 -8.67 4.44 -1.02
CA MET A 37 -8.31 4.12 0.35
C MET A 37 -9.40 3.24 0.96
N LEU A 38 -9.05 2.01 1.31
CA LEU A 38 -9.98 1.04 1.90
C LEU A 38 -10.22 1.29 3.39
N GLY A 39 -9.22 1.82 4.09
CA GLY A 39 -9.29 2.10 5.52
C GLY A 39 -8.01 2.74 6.05
N GLN A 40 -8.13 3.30 7.25
CA GLN A 40 -7.02 3.84 8.04
C GLN A 40 -6.95 3.12 9.39
N PHE A 41 -5.74 2.98 9.90
CA PHE A 41 -5.40 2.24 11.11
C PHE A 41 -4.41 3.07 11.92
N ASP A 42 -4.59 3.14 13.23
CA ASP A 42 -3.68 3.92 14.09
C ASP A 42 -2.33 3.21 14.30
N ASP A 43 -2.31 1.87 14.23
CA ASP A 43 -1.14 1.03 14.50
C ASP A 43 -0.87 0.04 13.34
N ALA A 44 0.40 -0.27 13.11
CA ALA A 44 0.84 -1.22 12.08
C ALA A 44 0.26 -2.63 12.30
N ASN A 45 0.12 -3.06 13.56
CA ASN A 45 -0.39 -4.38 13.90
C ASN A 45 -1.90 -4.53 13.62
N ASP A 46 -2.62 -3.41 13.51
CA ASP A 46 -4.04 -3.39 13.20
C ASP A 46 -4.30 -3.33 11.69
N VAL A 47 -3.28 -3.12 10.86
CA VAL A 47 -3.40 -3.00 9.40
C VAL A 47 -3.91 -4.32 8.82
N VAL A 48 -5.13 -4.27 8.26
CA VAL A 48 -5.74 -5.41 7.56
C VAL A 48 -5.74 -5.15 6.06
N ILE A 49 -4.87 -5.86 5.34
CA ILE A 49 -4.85 -5.85 3.87
C ILE A 49 -5.73 -6.98 3.34
N PRO A 50 -6.69 -6.71 2.44
CA PRO A 50 -7.50 -7.76 1.83
C PRO A 50 -6.67 -8.81 1.09
N VAL A 51 -7.22 -10.02 0.92
CA VAL A 51 -6.59 -11.08 0.13
C VAL A 51 -6.42 -10.62 -1.33
N LYS A 52 -5.28 -10.95 -1.93
CA LYS A 52 -4.90 -10.57 -3.30
C LYS A 52 -5.95 -11.05 -4.29
N LYS A 53 -6.47 -10.12 -5.09
CA LYS A 53 -7.39 -10.39 -6.20
C LYS A 53 -6.67 -10.11 -7.51
N THR A 54 -6.99 -10.86 -8.55
CA THR A 54 -6.40 -10.66 -9.88
C THR A 54 -6.73 -9.26 -10.41
N GLY A 55 -5.70 -8.54 -10.85
CA GLY A 55 -5.79 -7.16 -11.35
C GLY A 55 -6.04 -6.10 -10.28
N TYR A 56 -5.85 -6.46 -9.01
CA TYR A 56 -5.82 -5.52 -7.90
C TYR A 56 -4.46 -5.58 -7.22
N THR A 57 -3.89 -4.40 -6.98
CA THR A 57 -2.65 -4.21 -6.23
C THR A 57 -2.97 -3.44 -4.96
N TYR A 58 -2.35 -3.84 -3.85
CA TYR A 58 -2.59 -3.24 -2.54
C TYR A 58 -1.32 -2.56 -2.06
N TYR A 59 -1.48 -1.37 -1.47
CA TYR A 59 -0.40 -0.58 -0.89
C TYR A 59 -0.77 -0.17 0.53
N VAL A 60 0.26 0.04 1.35
CA VAL A 60 0.14 0.62 2.69
C VAL A 60 0.93 1.91 2.71
N HIS A 61 0.30 3.01 3.12
CA HIS A 61 0.94 4.31 3.30
C HIS A 61 0.95 4.67 4.78
N SER A 62 2.07 5.14 5.31
CA SER A 62 2.14 5.74 6.65
C SER A 62 1.94 7.25 6.61
N SER A 63 1.59 7.84 7.75
CA SER A 63 1.55 9.30 7.92
C SER A 63 2.94 9.95 7.80
N GLU A 64 4.01 9.17 7.79
CA GLU A 64 5.40 9.63 7.62
C GLU A 64 5.82 9.76 6.14
N MET A 65 4.86 9.66 5.21
CA MET A 65 5.10 9.64 3.76
C MET A 65 5.90 8.42 3.28
N GLU A 66 5.82 7.31 4.02
CA GLU A 66 6.39 6.03 3.61
C GLU A 66 5.32 5.10 3.04
N GLY A 67 5.61 4.48 1.91
CA GLY A 67 4.63 3.66 1.19
C GLY A 67 5.24 2.35 0.72
N TRP A 68 4.57 1.25 1.06
CA TRP A 68 4.97 -0.12 0.78
C TRP A 68 3.93 -0.82 -0.08
N ALA A 69 4.37 -1.68 -1.00
CA ALA A 69 3.47 -2.66 -1.59
C ALA A 69 3.10 -3.72 -0.55
N ARG A 70 1.94 -4.35 -0.69
CA ARG A 70 1.51 -5.47 0.17
C ARG A 70 2.61 -6.49 0.43
N ASP A 71 3.28 -6.95 -0.62
CA ASP A 71 4.30 -8.00 -0.52
C ASP A 71 5.52 -7.52 0.31
N GLN A 72 5.81 -6.21 0.33
CA GLN A 72 6.84 -5.61 1.19
C GLN A 72 6.36 -5.48 2.63
N TRP A 73 5.13 -5.04 2.84
CA TRP A 73 4.53 -4.90 4.17
C TRP A 73 4.40 -6.24 4.90
N GLU A 74 3.91 -7.28 4.22
CA GLU A 74 3.84 -8.63 4.78
C GLU A 74 5.24 -9.21 5.02
N GLY A 75 6.23 -8.84 4.19
CA GLY A 75 7.63 -9.24 4.35
C GLY A 75 8.36 -8.56 5.51
N GLU A 76 8.04 -7.32 5.85
CA GLU A 76 8.60 -6.63 7.02
C GLU A 76 8.06 -7.19 8.36
N GLY A 77 7.00 -8.01 8.32
CA GLY A 77 6.51 -8.77 9.48
C GLY A 77 7.27 -10.06 9.78
N GLU A 78 8.09 -10.54 8.83
CA GLU A 78 9.02 -11.66 9.01
C GLU A 78 10.44 -11.09 9.06
N GLY A 79 10.98 -10.95 10.28
CA GLY A 79 12.27 -10.32 10.52
C GLY A 79 13.42 -10.89 9.69
N GLU A 80 14.35 -9.99 9.36
CA GLU A 80 15.79 -10.22 9.21
C GLU A 80 16.21 -11.69 9.01
N GLU A 81 16.38 -12.12 7.76
CA GLU A 81 17.42 -13.11 7.47
C GLU A 81 18.62 -12.34 6.93
N GLU A 82 19.50 -11.94 7.87
CA GLU A 82 20.88 -11.57 7.59
C GLU A 82 21.57 -12.77 6.94
N ASP A 83 21.65 -12.79 5.61
CA ASP A 83 22.63 -13.62 4.90
C ASP A 83 24.02 -12.97 5.02
N ASP A 84 24.62 -13.06 6.21
CA ASP A 84 26.07 -12.97 6.39
C ASP A 84 26.70 -14.26 5.85
N ASP A 85 26.96 -14.32 4.53
CA ASP A 85 27.79 -15.37 3.92
C ASP A 85 29.23 -14.87 3.66
N TYR A 86 30.08 -15.19 4.64
CA TYR A 86 31.51 -15.59 4.61
C TYR A 86 32.63 -14.68 4.02
#